data_AF-A0A7C7HFH0-F1
#
_entry.id   AF-A0A7C7HFH0-F1
#
_cell.length_a   1.000
_cell.length_b   1.000
_cell.length_c   1.000
_cell.angle_alpha   90.00
_cell.angle_beta   90.00
_cell.angle_gamma   90.00
#
_symmetry.space_group_name_H-M   'P 1'
#
loop_
_entity.id
_entity.type
_entity.pdbx_description
1 polymer ?
#
loop_
_entity_poly.entity_id
_entity_poly.type
_entity_poly.pdbx_seq_one_letter_code
_entity_poly.pdbx_strand_id
1 'polypeptide(L)'
;MMSITGCHSQKKYGIAEVGLNKAVHIPNPQRISRANIRSAKYYFRLGKQKMESKEYEISNFYLKKLIEQFPDSPLISEAKTYLTHNDEILSEVKDMFDKIMIYQQTGRYEESNRFIDFLSAKHPYPDLIEKTRKIKQENLVRQGLIALKILEWDWSDREYSFEHQRLNTVIKGKVKNISNASLANLEVAAILYDQKRRIISRKALPLADEIFLPNQICDFKIVDNRYANTDYVEVEFQTQNGLVIPLK
;
A
#
# COMPACT_ATOMS: atom_id res chain seq x y z
N MET A 1 -75.36 33.68 14.01
CA MET A 1 -76.33 32.78 13.34
C MET A 1 -76.01 31.36 13.73
N MET A 2 -76.98 30.67 14.34
CA MET A 2 -76.93 29.24 14.64
C MET A 2 -77.07 28.42 13.35
N SER A 3 -76.46 27.24 13.30
CA SER A 3 -76.95 26.15 12.47
C SER A 3 -76.87 24.85 13.27
N ILE A 4 -78.00 24.15 13.29
CA ILE A 4 -78.24 22.86 13.92
C ILE A 4 -78.33 21.83 12.80
N THR A 5 -77.74 20.66 12.97
CA THR A 5 -78.37 19.36 12.66
C THR A 5 -77.51 18.23 13.20
N GLY A 6 -78.13 17.32 13.95
CA GLY A 6 -77.49 16.14 14.54
C GLY A 6 -77.93 14.84 13.88
N CYS A 7 -77.32 13.73 14.29
CA CYS A 7 -78.04 12.46 14.39
C CYS A 7 -77.41 11.57 15.46
N HIS A 8 -78.29 11.04 16.31
CA HIS A 8 -78.06 10.15 17.44
C HIS A 8 -77.97 8.69 16.98
N SER A 9 -77.10 7.89 17.60
CA SER A 9 -77.51 6.58 18.15
C SER A 9 -76.62 6.16 19.33
N GLN A 10 -77.26 6.11 20.50
CA GLN A 10 -76.92 5.29 21.67
C GLN A 10 -76.94 3.80 21.25
N LYS A 11 -76.29 2.79 21.87
CA LYS A 11 -75.81 2.53 23.23
C LYS A 11 -75.17 1.12 23.16
N LYS A 12 -74.13 0.84 23.97
CA LYS A 12 -74.19 -0.09 25.12
C LYS A 12 -72.77 -0.43 25.57
N TYR A 13 -72.49 0.00 26.81
CA TYR A 13 -71.44 -0.56 27.64
C TYR A 13 -71.81 -2.00 27.99
N GLY A 14 -70.87 -2.92 27.80
CA GLY A 14 -70.85 -4.23 28.45
C GLY A 14 -69.45 -4.42 29.00
N ILE A 15 -69.27 -4.19 30.30
CA ILE A 15 -68.08 -4.60 31.04
C ILE A 15 -68.29 -6.09 31.38
N ALA A 16 -67.38 -6.94 30.90
CA ALA A 16 -67.19 -8.28 31.44
C ALA A 16 -65.72 -8.38 31.83
N GLU A 17 -65.47 -8.44 33.13
CA GLU A 17 -64.17 -8.70 33.73
C GLU A 17 -63.89 -10.20 33.83
N VAL A 18 -62.57 -10.50 33.84
CA VAL A 18 -61.88 -11.72 34.26
C VAL A 18 -61.69 -12.85 33.24
N GLY A 19 -60.42 -13.05 32.89
CA GLY A 19 -59.92 -14.26 32.22
C GLY A 19 -58.47 -14.13 31.81
N LEU A 20 -57.56 -14.04 32.79
CA LEU A 20 -56.11 -14.04 32.58
C LEU A 20 -55.69 -15.37 31.91
N ASN A 21 -55.38 -15.37 30.62
CA ASN A 21 -54.65 -16.46 29.99
C ASN A 21 -53.63 -15.89 29.00
N LYS A 22 -52.36 -15.96 29.41
CA LYS A 22 -51.17 -15.56 28.65
C LYS A 22 -51.17 -16.26 27.29
N ALA A 23 -51.41 -15.51 26.22
CA ALA A 23 -51.02 -15.95 24.89
C ALA A 23 -49.50 -16.09 24.87
N VAL A 24 -49.01 -17.30 24.58
CA VAL A 24 -47.61 -17.55 24.24
C VAL A 24 -47.34 -16.77 22.96
N HIS A 25 -46.69 -15.61 23.09
CA HIS A 25 -46.11 -14.91 21.95
C HIS A 25 -44.94 -15.76 21.46
N ILE A 26 -45.19 -16.63 20.48
CA ILE A 26 -44.11 -17.19 19.67
C ILE A 26 -43.49 -15.96 18.98
N PRO A 27 -42.19 -15.65 19.19
CA PRO A 27 -41.57 -14.58 18.44
C PRO A 27 -41.59 -15.01 16.98
N ASN A 28 -42.24 -14.21 16.13
CA ASN A 28 -42.13 -14.37 14.69
C ASN A 28 -40.64 -14.27 14.35
N PRO A 29 -40.00 -15.30 13.76
CA PRO A 29 -38.60 -15.21 13.39
C PRO A 29 -38.49 -14.01 12.45
N GLN A 30 -37.71 -13.00 12.88
CA GLN A 30 -37.54 -11.76 12.18
C GLN A 30 -37.31 -12.06 10.71
N ARG A 31 -38.21 -11.58 9.86
CA ARG A 31 -38.15 -11.73 8.41
C ARG A 31 -36.88 -11.01 7.96
N ILE A 32 -35.75 -11.71 7.91
CA ILE A 32 -34.45 -11.17 7.48
C ILE A 32 -34.71 -10.51 6.14
N SER A 33 -34.55 -9.18 6.09
CA SER A 33 -34.92 -8.42 4.91
C SER A 33 -34.11 -8.95 3.72
N ARG A 34 -34.74 -9.08 2.53
CA ARG A 34 -34.03 -9.51 1.31
C ARG A 34 -32.83 -8.60 0.97
N ALA A 35 -32.79 -7.38 1.53
CA ALA A 35 -31.66 -6.46 1.45
C ALA A 35 -30.49 -6.93 2.33
N ASN A 36 -30.75 -7.36 3.57
CA ASN A 36 -29.72 -7.90 4.48
C ASN A 36 -29.03 -9.14 3.88
N ILE A 37 -29.78 -10.02 3.22
CA ILE A 37 -29.23 -11.21 2.55
C ILE A 37 -28.34 -10.83 1.36
N ARG A 38 -28.71 -9.81 0.58
CA ARG A 38 -27.92 -9.35 -0.56
C ARG A 38 -26.60 -8.69 -0.11
N SER A 39 -26.65 -7.86 0.93
CA SER A 39 -25.46 -7.21 1.49
C SER A 39 -24.51 -8.21 2.15
N ALA A 40 -25.03 -9.22 2.87
CA ALA A 40 -24.20 -10.29 3.42
C ALA A 40 -23.49 -11.08 2.31
N LYS A 41 -24.22 -11.50 1.27
CA LYS A 41 -23.60 -12.19 0.11
C LYS A 41 -22.54 -11.34 -0.59
N TYR A 42 -22.75 -10.03 -0.66
CA TYR A 42 -21.79 -9.11 -1.24
C TYR A 42 -20.46 -9.10 -0.48
N TYR A 43 -20.48 -8.89 0.84
CA TYR A 43 -19.26 -8.88 1.65
C TYR A 43 -18.55 -10.23 1.64
N PHE A 44 -19.32 -11.32 1.71
CA PHE A 44 -18.77 -12.68 1.62
C PHE A 44 -18.02 -12.89 0.30
N ARG A 45 -18.65 -12.51 -0.83
CA ARG A 45 -18.04 -12.66 -2.16
C ARG A 45 -16.76 -11.85 -2.29
N LEU A 46 -16.75 -10.60 -1.81
CA LEU A 46 -15.54 -9.77 -1.84
C LEU A 46 -14.43 -10.35 -0.96
N GLY A 47 -14.77 -10.80 0.25
CA GLY A 47 -13.82 -11.46 1.15
C GLY A 47 -13.18 -12.67 0.48
N LYS A 48 -14.01 -13.58 -0.05
CA LYS A 48 -13.56 -14.78 -0.77
C LYS A 48 -12.67 -14.44 -1.98
N GLN A 49 -13.10 -13.49 -2.82
CA GLN A 49 -12.33 -13.06 -3.98
C GLN A 49 -10.95 -12.52 -3.57
N LYS A 50 -10.89 -11.73 -2.49
CA LYS A 50 -9.64 -11.17 -1.98
C LYS A 50 -8.72 -12.23 -1.38
N MET A 51 -9.27 -13.22 -0.69
CA MET A 51 -8.52 -14.39 -0.23
C MET A 51 -7.94 -15.18 -1.40
N GLU A 52 -8.71 -15.42 -2.46
CA GLU A 52 -8.26 -16.12 -3.66
C GLU A 52 -7.14 -15.35 -4.40
N SER A 53 -7.22 -14.02 -4.40
CA SER A 53 -6.14 -13.12 -4.85
C SER A 53 -5.00 -12.97 -3.83
N LYS A 54 -5.07 -13.66 -2.69
CA LYS A 54 -4.06 -13.68 -1.63
C LYS A 54 -3.85 -12.31 -0.95
N GLU A 55 -4.87 -11.46 -1.01
CA GLU A 55 -4.99 -10.17 -0.32
C GLU A 55 -5.66 -10.40 1.05
N TYR A 56 -5.00 -11.12 1.95
CA TYR A 56 -5.59 -11.66 3.17
C TYR A 56 -6.10 -10.60 4.15
N GLU A 57 -5.40 -9.48 4.31
CA GLU A 57 -5.86 -8.37 5.16
C GLU A 57 -7.16 -7.73 4.63
N ILE A 58 -7.24 -7.57 3.31
CA ILE A 58 -8.43 -6.99 2.64
C ILE A 58 -9.59 -8.00 2.69
N SER A 59 -9.29 -9.29 2.50
CA SER A 59 -10.27 -10.35 2.75
C SER A 59 -10.82 -10.28 4.17
N ASN A 60 -9.93 -10.21 5.16
CA ASN A 60 -10.31 -10.13 6.57
C ASN A 60 -11.18 -8.91 6.88
N PHE A 61 -10.90 -7.77 6.26
CA PHE A 61 -11.75 -6.58 6.37
C PHE A 61 -13.20 -6.87 5.95
N TYR A 62 -13.42 -7.47 4.78
CA TYR A 62 -14.78 -7.76 4.30
C TYR A 62 -15.48 -8.88 5.09
N LEU A 63 -14.76 -9.92 5.47
CA LEU A 63 -15.30 -11.01 6.27
C LEU A 63 -15.68 -10.55 7.69
N LYS A 64 -14.89 -9.67 8.32
CA LYS A 64 -15.25 -9.03 9.60
C LYS A 64 -16.49 -8.14 9.45
N LYS A 65 -16.57 -7.34 8.38
CA LYS A 65 -17.78 -6.54 8.08
C LYS A 65 -19.04 -7.38 7.97
N LEU A 66 -18.95 -8.55 7.32
CA LEU A 66 -20.05 -9.51 7.26
C LEU A 66 -20.48 -9.98 8.66
N ILE A 67 -19.52 -10.40 9.50
CA ILE A 67 -19.79 -10.92 10.85
C ILE A 67 -20.41 -9.84 11.75
N GLU A 68 -19.87 -8.62 11.69
CA GLU A 68 -20.34 -7.50 12.51
C GLU A 68 -21.73 -7.02 12.11
N GLN A 69 -22.00 -6.90 10.80
CA GLN A 69 -23.24 -6.29 10.31
C GLN A 69 -24.38 -7.29 10.09
N PHE A 70 -24.07 -8.57 9.90
CA PHE A 70 -25.06 -9.61 9.59
C PHE A 70 -24.82 -10.89 10.41
N PRO A 71 -24.85 -10.82 11.76
CA PRO A 71 -24.52 -11.95 12.64
C PRO A 71 -25.42 -13.18 12.42
N ASP A 72 -26.66 -12.98 11.95
CA ASP A 72 -27.63 -14.07 11.67
C ASP A 72 -27.50 -14.65 10.25
N SER A 73 -26.50 -14.21 9.48
CA SER A 73 -26.27 -14.71 8.11
C SER A 73 -25.87 -16.18 8.13
N PRO A 74 -26.41 -17.03 7.22
CA PRO A 74 -25.95 -18.41 7.09
C PRO A 74 -24.48 -18.52 6.63
N LEU A 75 -23.90 -17.41 6.15
CA LEU A 75 -22.52 -17.34 5.67
C LEU A 75 -21.49 -17.12 6.81
N ILE A 76 -21.93 -16.85 8.04
CA ILE A 76 -21.01 -16.55 9.15
C ILE A 76 -20.04 -17.71 9.41
N SER A 77 -20.52 -18.96 9.37
CA SER A 77 -19.67 -20.13 9.64
C SER A 77 -18.51 -20.22 8.65
N GLU A 78 -18.81 -20.13 7.35
CA GLU A 78 -17.79 -20.19 6.29
C GLU A 78 -16.87 -18.96 6.33
N ALA A 79 -17.41 -17.78 6.62
CA ALA A 79 -16.61 -16.57 6.79
C ALA A 79 -15.61 -16.68 7.94
N LYS A 80 -16.00 -17.29 9.06
CA LYS A 80 -15.09 -17.57 10.19
C LYS A 80 -13.99 -18.54 9.79
N THR A 81 -14.30 -19.58 9.02
CA THR A 81 -13.29 -20.51 8.49
C THR A 81 -12.24 -19.79 7.65
N TYR A 82 -12.65 -18.92 6.72
CA TYR A 82 -11.71 -18.12 5.93
C TYR A 82 -10.93 -17.12 6.77
N LEU A 83 -11.54 -16.48 7.77
CA LEU A 83 -10.82 -15.60 8.70
C LEU A 83 -9.71 -16.34 9.43
N THR A 84 -10.01 -17.51 10.00
CA THR A 84 -9.00 -18.32 10.71
C THR A 84 -7.85 -18.70 9.79
N HIS A 85 -8.17 -19.18 8.57
CA HIS A 85 -7.15 -19.52 7.58
C HIS A 85 -6.24 -18.32 7.23
N ASN A 86 -6.85 -17.15 7.01
CA ASN A 86 -6.11 -15.93 6.69
C ASN A 86 -5.24 -15.48 7.88
N ASP A 87 -5.78 -15.54 9.10
CA ASP A 87 -5.06 -15.14 10.30
C ASP A 87 -3.84 -16.05 10.57
N GLU A 88 -3.94 -17.35 10.30
CA GLU A 88 -2.80 -18.28 10.36
C GLU A 88 -1.69 -17.87 9.38
N ILE A 89 -2.04 -17.59 8.13
CA ILE A 89 -1.07 -17.13 7.11
C ILE A 89 -0.44 -15.80 7.52
N LEU A 90 -1.25 -14.83 7.96
CA LEU A 90 -0.77 -13.51 8.34
C LEU A 90 0.15 -13.57 9.56
N SER A 91 -0.16 -14.41 10.55
CA SER A 91 0.70 -14.64 11.71
C SER A 91 2.04 -15.25 11.30
N GLU A 92 2.02 -16.26 10.43
CA GLU A 92 3.24 -16.88 9.92
C GLU A 92 4.11 -15.89 9.13
N VAL A 93 3.51 -15.14 8.20
CA VAL A 93 4.22 -14.12 7.42
C VAL A 93 4.82 -13.07 8.35
N LYS A 94 4.07 -12.63 9.37
CA LYS A 94 4.56 -11.67 10.36
C LYS A 94 5.78 -12.19 11.11
N ASP A 95 5.72 -13.41 11.63
CA ASP A 95 6.83 -14.00 12.40
C ASP A 95 8.10 -14.16 11.54
N MET A 96 7.95 -14.55 10.28
CA MET A 96 9.08 -14.63 9.35
C MET A 96 9.62 -13.24 8.99
N PHE A 97 8.73 -12.27 8.79
CA PHE A 97 9.12 -10.90 8.49
C PHE A 97 9.85 -10.25 9.66
N ASP A 98 9.42 -10.49 10.90
CA ASP A 98 10.10 -10.02 12.11
C ASP A 98 11.53 -10.57 12.18
N LYS A 99 11.76 -11.83 11.81
CA LYS A 99 13.12 -12.41 11.71
C LYS A 99 13.96 -11.74 10.63
N ILE A 100 13.39 -11.47 9.45
CA ILE A 100 14.07 -10.74 8.36
C ILE A 100 14.56 -9.38 8.86
N MET A 101 13.71 -8.66 9.58
CA MET A 101 14.04 -7.34 10.13
C MET A 101 15.11 -7.41 11.22
N ILE A 102 15.05 -8.40 12.12
CA ILE A 102 16.09 -8.61 13.14
C ILE A 102 17.46 -8.86 12.47
N TYR A 103 17.52 -9.73 11.46
CA TYR A 103 18.77 -9.98 10.73
C TYR A 103 19.28 -8.73 10.03
N GLN A 104 18.41 -7.96 9.37
CA GLN A 104 18.78 -6.70 8.74
C GLN A 104 19.34 -5.68 9.76
N GLN A 105 18.67 -5.49 10.89
CA GLN A 105 19.07 -4.54 11.94
C GLN A 105 20.39 -4.93 12.62
N THR A 106 20.68 -6.22 12.72
CA THR A 106 21.92 -6.75 13.30
C THR A 106 23.07 -6.86 12.28
N GLY A 107 22.88 -6.38 11.05
CA GLY A 107 23.91 -6.42 10.00
C GLY A 107 24.08 -7.78 9.32
N ARG A 108 23.23 -8.76 9.64
CA ARG A 108 23.24 -10.12 9.09
C ARG A 108 22.46 -10.19 7.79
N TYR A 109 22.94 -9.46 6.79
CA TYR A 109 22.21 -9.21 5.54
C TYR A 109 22.07 -10.47 4.67
N GLU A 110 23.04 -11.38 4.68
CA GLU A 110 22.93 -12.64 3.95
C GLU A 110 21.82 -13.53 4.51
N GLU A 111 21.73 -13.67 5.83
CA GLU A 111 20.67 -14.44 6.47
C GLU A 111 19.31 -13.78 6.26
N SER A 112 19.24 -12.45 6.36
CA SER A 112 18.04 -11.68 6.01
C SER A 112 17.59 -12.01 4.58
N ASN A 113 18.52 -12.02 3.60
CA ASN A 113 18.23 -12.36 2.21
C ASN A 113 17.79 -13.82 2.01
N ARG A 114 18.39 -14.79 2.72
CA ARG A 114 17.96 -16.19 2.67
C ARG A 114 16.54 -16.37 3.21
N PHE A 115 16.20 -15.68 4.30
CA PHE A 115 14.84 -15.69 4.84
C PHE A 115 13.84 -15.00 3.92
N ILE A 116 14.23 -13.92 3.24
CA ILE A 116 13.41 -13.28 2.19
C ILE A 116 13.09 -14.27 1.06
N ASP A 117 14.10 -15.01 0.59
CA ASP A 117 13.92 -15.99 -0.50
C ASP A 117 12.99 -17.13 -0.07
N PHE A 118 13.14 -17.61 1.16
CA PHE A 118 12.24 -18.61 1.75
C PHE A 118 10.80 -18.08 1.89
N LEU A 119 10.62 -16.88 2.45
CA LEU A 119 9.32 -16.24 2.65
C LEU A 119 8.60 -16.02 1.31
N SER A 120 9.31 -15.50 0.31
CA SER A 120 8.76 -15.23 -1.02
C SER A 120 8.38 -16.52 -1.76
N ALA A 121 9.15 -17.60 -1.58
CA ALA A 121 8.82 -18.91 -2.16
C ALA A 121 7.60 -19.54 -1.50
N LYS A 122 7.49 -19.43 -0.17
CA LYS A 122 6.37 -19.99 0.60
C LYS A 122 5.08 -19.20 0.41
N HIS A 123 5.17 -17.88 0.31
CA HIS A 123 4.05 -16.96 0.26
C HIS A 123 4.18 -15.99 -0.94
N PRO A 124 3.95 -16.47 -2.18
CA PRO A 124 4.14 -15.67 -3.39
C PRO A 124 2.94 -14.76 -3.65
N TYR A 125 2.79 -13.73 -2.82
CA TYR A 125 1.72 -12.73 -2.91
C TYR A 125 2.31 -11.39 -3.38
N PRO A 126 1.68 -10.64 -4.30
CA PRO A 126 2.29 -9.47 -4.93
C PRO A 126 2.84 -8.43 -3.94
N ASP A 127 2.05 -8.05 -2.94
CA ASP A 127 2.42 -7.01 -1.96
C ASP A 127 3.62 -7.43 -1.10
N LEU A 128 3.67 -8.71 -0.70
CA LEU A 128 4.76 -9.25 0.09
C LEU A 128 6.05 -9.35 -0.74
N ILE A 129 5.95 -9.80 -1.99
CA ILE A 129 7.08 -9.86 -2.92
C ILE A 129 7.67 -8.46 -3.10
N GLU A 130 6.84 -7.44 -3.34
CA GLU A 130 7.32 -6.07 -3.52
C GLU A 130 7.99 -5.53 -2.24
N LYS A 131 7.40 -5.79 -1.07
CA LYS A 131 7.97 -5.37 0.22
C LYS A 131 9.33 -6.01 0.48
N THR A 132 9.44 -7.33 0.31
CA THR A 132 10.68 -8.08 0.53
C THR A 132 11.76 -7.75 -0.51
N ARG A 133 11.39 -7.46 -1.76
CA ARG A 133 12.31 -7.00 -2.81
C ARG A 133 13.02 -5.71 -2.41
N LYS A 134 12.30 -4.73 -1.86
CA LYS A 134 12.89 -3.48 -1.34
C LYS A 134 13.92 -3.75 -0.26
N ILE A 135 13.59 -4.61 0.71
CA ILE A 135 14.51 -4.99 1.81
C ILE A 135 15.74 -5.70 1.27
N LYS A 136 15.56 -6.66 0.35
CA LYS A 136 16.67 -7.39 -0.28
C LYS A 136 17.62 -6.45 -1.01
N GLN A 137 17.08 -5.47 -1.75
CA GLN A 137 17.89 -4.45 -2.41
C GLN A 137 18.69 -3.62 -1.41
N GLU A 138 18.08 -3.14 -0.33
CA GLU A 138 18.79 -2.40 0.72
C GLU A 138 19.91 -3.23 1.36
N ASN A 139 19.64 -4.49 1.66
CA ASN A 139 20.63 -5.42 2.18
C ASN A 139 21.84 -5.54 1.23
N LEU A 140 21.60 -5.60 -0.08
CA LEU A 140 22.68 -5.66 -1.07
C LEU A 140 23.47 -4.35 -1.14
N VAL A 141 22.82 -3.18 -1.01
CA VAL A 141 23.52 -1.88 -0.92
C VAL A 141 24.41 -1.85 0.32
N ARG A 142 23.89 -2.24 1.49
CA ARG A 142 24.63 -2.23 2.76
C ARG A 142 25.82 -3.19 2.77
N GLN A 143 25.75 -4.28 2.00
CA GLN A 143 26.87 -5.20 1.78
C GLN A 143 27.90 -4.70 0.74
N GLY A 144 27.64 -3.58 0.07
CA GLY A 144 28.50 -3.10 -1.03
C GLY A 144 28.44 -3.99 -2.28
N LEU A 145 27.38 -4.80 -2.42
CA LEU A 145 27.17 -5.71 -3.56
C LEU A 145 26.44 -5.03 -4.72
N ILE A 146 25.86 -3.86 -4.49
CA ILE A 146 25.34 -3.00 -5.53
C ILE A 146 26.40 -1.95 -5.87
N ALA A 147 26.68 -1.82 -7.16
CA ALA A 147 27.58 -0.81 -7.68
C ALA A 147 27.03 -0.29 -9.01
N LEU A 148 27.12 1.02 -9.18
CA LEU A 148 26.77 1.72 -10.40
C LEU A 148 28.01 2.42 -10.93
N LYS A 149 28.10 2.55 -12.25
CA LYS A 149 29.17 3.30 -12.91
C LYS A 149 28.56 4.42 -13.75
N ILE A 150 28.90 5.66 -13.45
CA ILE A 150 28.57 6.77 -14.36
C ILE A 150 29.50 6.67 -15.56
N LEU A 151 28.94 6.60 -16.76
CA LEU A 151 29.71 6.52 -18.00
C LEU A 151 30.09 7.90 -18.51
N GLU A 152 29.11 8.81 -18.50
CA GLU A 152 29.25 10.20 -18.88
C GLU A 152 28.15 11.00 -18.18
N TRP A 153 28.45 12.23 -17.81
CA TRP A 153 27.43 13.18 -17.40
C TRP A 153 27.94 14.60 -17.58
N ASP A 154 27.02 15.52 -17.83
CA ASP A 154 27.27 16.95 -17.85
C ASP A 154 26.17 17.68 -17.08
N TRP A 155 26.44 18.93 -16.77
CA TRP A 155 25.40 19.88 -16.42
C TRP A 155 25.64 21.19 -17.17
N SER A 156 24.56 21.92 -17.40
CA SER A 156 24.63 23.23 -18.01
C SER A 156 23.46 24.08 -17.55
N ASP A 157 23.72 25.38 -17.45
CA ASP A 157 22.67 26.39 -17.39
C ASP A 157 22.14 26.57 -18.82
N ARG A 158 21.14 25.78 -19.23
CA ARG A 158 20.55 25.89 -20.56
C ARG A 158 19.11 26.37 -20.53
N GLU A 159 18.92 27.34 -21.42
CA GLU A 159 17.71 27.88 -22.03
C GLU A 159 16.71 28.58 -21.10
N TYR A 160 16.68 29.90 -21.29
CA TYR A 160 15.61 30.80 -20.89
C TYR A 160 14.27 30.20 -21.33
N SER A 161 13.51 29.64 -20.39
CA SER A 161 12.12 29.27 -20.67
C SER A 161 11.34 30.57 -20.87
N PHE A 162 10.90 30.86 -22.10
CA PHE A 162 10.05 32.03 -22.38
C PHE A 162 8.76 32.01 -21.55
N GLU A 163 8.23 30.82 -21.22
CA GLU A 163 7.05 30.64 -20.38
C GLU A 163 7.28 31.03 -18.90
N HIS A 164 8.52 30.94 -18.40
CA HIS A 164 8.82 31.14 -16.98
C HIS A 164 9.86 32.23 -16.68
N GLN A 165 10.42 32.88 -17.71
CA GLN A 165 11.49 33.90 -17.62
C GLN A 165 12.66 33.49 -16.70
N ARG A 166 13.07 32.21 -16.73
CA ARG A 166 14.04 31.64 -15.78
C ARG A 166 15.08 30.75 -16.47
N LEU A 167 16.29 30.76 -15.92
CA LEU A 167 17.36 29.83 -16.23
C LEU A 167 17.12 28.53 -15.47
N ASN A 168 17.22 27.40 -16.16
CA ASN A 168 17.14 26.08 -15.57
C ASN A 168 18.54 25.46 -15.55
N THR A 169 18.88 24.79 -14.45
CA THR A 169 20.05 23.92 -14.41
C THR A 169 19.61 22.55 -14.92
N VAL A 170 20.21 22.11 -16.03
CA VAL A 170 19.95 20.80 -16.63
C VAL A 170 21.14 19.90 -16.36
N ILE A 171 20.88 18.75 -15.74
CA ILE A 171 21.85 17.70 -15.46
C ILE A 171 21.44 16.50 -16.30
N LYS A 172 22.36 15.92 -17.08
CA LYS A 172 22.08 14.72 -17.87
C LYS A 172 23.29 13.81 -17.92
N GLY A 173 23.05 12.52 -18.10
CA GLY A 173 24.13 11.57 -18.21
C GLY A 173 23.65 10.15 -18.42
N LYS A 174 24.59 9.22 -18.31
CA LYS A 174 24.36 7.78 -18.43
C LYS A 174 24.98 7.04 -17.28
N VAL A 175 24.23 6.12 -16.72
CA VAL A 175 24.69 5.23 -15.66
C VAL A 175 24.57 3.79 -16.12
N LYS A 176 25.53 2.95 -15.73
CA LYS A 176 25.51 1.51 -15.97
C LYS A 176 25.34 0.76 -14.66
N ASN A 177 24.44 -0.22 -14.64
CA ASN A 177 24.40 -1.21 -13.57
C ASN A 177 25.55 -2.19 -13.77
N ILE A 178 26.57 -2.11 -12.91
CA ILE A 178 27.71 -3.04 -12.93
C ILE A 178 27.61 -4.10 -11.83
N SER A 179 26.48 -4.15 -11.12
CA SER A 179 26.19 -5.22 -10.18
C SER A 179 25.60 -6.44 -10.89
N ASN A 180 25.67 -7.58 -10.23
CA ASN A 180 25.02 -8.82 -10.70
C ASN A 180 23.54 -8.89 -10.30
N ALA A 181 22.98 -7.81 -9.76
CA ALA A 181 21.60 -7.74 -9.27
C ALA A 181 20.75 -6.83 -10.15
N SER A 182 19.48 -7.22 -10.33
CA SER A 182 18.47 -6.33 -10.88
C SER A 182 18.04 -5.34 -9.81
N LEU A 183 18.01 -4.05 -10.14
CA LEU A 183 17.67 -2.97 -9.22
C LEU A 183 16.34 -2.38 -9.65
N ALA A 184 15.47 -2.01 -8.73
CA ALA A 184 14.25 -1.29 -9.09
C ALA A 184 14.01 -0.12 -8.15
N ASN A 185 13.19 0.81 -8.61
CA ASN A 185 12.84 2.01 -7.87
C ASN A 185 14.08 2.79 -7.41
N LEU A 186 15.05 2.92 -8.32
CA LEU A 186 16.21 3.77 -8.11
C LEU A 186 15.87 5.20 -8.44
N GLU A 187 16.46 6.11 -7.70
CA GLU A 187 16.39 7.54 -7.95
C GLU A 187 17.78 8.06 -8.27
N VAL A 188 17.82 9.02 -9.17
CA VAL A 188 18.98 9.89 -9.38
C VAL A 188 18.69 11.20 -8.66
N ALA A 189 19.64 11.69 -7.88
CA ALA A 189 19.57 12.96 -7.19
C ALA A 189 20.64 13.91 -7.73
N ALA A 190 20.23 15.13 -8.06
CA ALA A 190 21.13 16.24 -8.31
C ALA A 190 21.17 17.14 -7.09
N ILE A 191 22.37 17.46 -6.61
CA ILE A 191 22.61 18.39 -5.51
C ILE A 191 23.34 19.60 -6.09
N LEU A 192 22.73 20.78 -5.98
CA LEU A 192 23.26 22.03 -6.48
C LEU A 192 23.91 22.81 -5.35
N TYR A 193 25.10 23.34 -5.60
CA TYR A 193 25.89 24.08 -4.63
C TYR A 193 26.20 25.50 -5.12
N ASP A 194 26.27 26.43 -4.17
CA ASP A 194 26.78 27.78 -4.44
C ASP A 194 28.31 27.82 -4.42
N GLN A 195 28.87 28.99 -4.75
CA GLN A 195 30.32 29.25 -4.71
C GLN A 195 30.96 29.01 -3.33
N LYS A 196 30.17 28.99 -2.24
CA LYS A 196 30.62 28.71 -0.88
C LYS A 196 30.41 27.24 -0.49
N ARG A 197 30.10 26.36 -1.45
CA ARG A 197 29.79 24.94 -1.25
C ARG A 197 28.60 24.68 -0.33
N ARG A 198 27.63 25.60 -0.28
CA ARG A 198 26.36 25.39 0.43
C ARG A 198 25.35 24.78 -0.52
N ILE A 199 24.61 23.78 -0.04
CA ILE A 199 23.52 23.16 -0.80
C ILE A 199 22.43 24.22 -1.02
N ILE A 200 22.14 24.51 -2.28
CA ILE A 200 21.06 25.41 -2.69
C ILE A 200 19.79 24.63 -3.05
N SER A 201 19.98 23.46 -3.67
CA SER A 201 18.88 22.57 -4.06
C SER A 201 19.30 21.12 -3.97
N ARG A 202 18.33 20.25 -3.71
CA ARG A 202 18.44 18.81 -3.93
C ARG A 202 17.17 18.34 -4.60
N LYS A 203 17.30 17.77 -5.80
CA LYS A 203 16.18 17.21 -6.56
C LYS A 203 16.45 15.77 -6.90
N ALA A 204 15.57 14.87 -6.46
CA ALA A 204 15.60 13.45 -6.79
C ALA A 204 14.46 13.11 -7.75
N LEU A 205 14.74 12.29 -8.74
CA LEU A 205 13.77 11.75 -9.70
C LEU A 205 14.01 10.25 -9.90
N PRO A 206 12.95 9.47 -10.20
CA PRO A 206 13.12 8.09 -10.63
C PRO A 206 14.09 8.00 -11.81
N LEU A 207 15.03 7.05 -11.75
CA LEU A 207 16.03 6.83 -12.79
C LEU A 207 15.42 6.20 -14.05
N ALA A 208 14.49 5.26 -13.86
CA ALA A 208 13.81 4.54 -14.91
C ALA A 208 12.39 4.18 -14.47
N ASP A 209 11.49 3.99 -15.44
CA ASP A 209 10.12 3.53 -15.21
C ASP A 209 10.05 2.03 -14.86
N GLU A 210 11.14 1.28 -15.09
CA GLU A 210 11.23 -0.19 -14.92
C GLU A 210 12.47 -0.66 -14.11
N ILE A 211 12.64 -1.98 -14.01
CA ILE A 211 13.78 -2.67 -13.38
C ILE A 211 15.07 -2.38 -14.18
N PHE A 212 16.09 -1.87 -13.50
CA PHE A 212 17.43 -1.66 -14.02
C PHE A 212 18.27 -2.95 -13.92
N LEU A 213 18.36 -3.67 -15.04
CA LEU A 213 18.98 -4.99 -15.16
C LEU A 213 20.52 -4.94 -15.09
N PRO A 214 21.19 -6.06 -14.74
CA PRO A 214 22.64 -6.17 -14.80
C PRO A 214 23.19 -5.79 -16.18
N ASN A 215 24.27 -5.02 -16.21
CA ASN A 215 24.93 -4.48 -17.41
C ASN A 215 24.10 -3.51 -18.26
N GLN A 216 22.85 -3.22 -17.90
CA GLN A 216 22.04 -2.23 -18.59
C GLN A 216 22.63 -0.84 -18.39
N ILE A 217 22.47 0.01 -19.41
CA ILE A 217 22.78 1.43 -19.38
C ILE A 217 21.45 2.18 -19.38
N CYS A 218 21.33 3.17 -18.50
CA CYS A 218 20.18 4.05 -18.42
C CYS A 218 20.63 5.50 -18.56
N ASP A 219 19.94 6.24 -19.41
CA ASP A 219 20.08 7.69 -19.48
C ASP A 219 19.32 8.31 -18.30
N PHE A 220 19.80 9.44 -17.81
CA PHE A 220 19.09 10.24 -16.82
C PHE A 220 19.11 11.72 -17.18
N LYS A 221 18.06 12.44 -16.77
CA LYS A 221 17.96 13.88 -16.93
C LYS A 221 17.18 14.48 -15.76
N ILE A 222 17.80 15.45 -15.09
CA ILE A 222 17.16 16.26 -14.05
C ILE A 222 17.17 17.70 -14.53
N VAL A 223 16.01 18.34 -14.48
CA VAL A 223 15.85 19.78 -14.72
C VAL A 223 15.46 20.40 -13.39
N ASP A 224 16.31 21.26 -12.84
CA ASP A 224 15.99 22.03 -11.64
C ASP A 224 15.71 23.49 -11.99
N ASN A 225 14.55 23.95 -11.55
CA ASN A 225 14.04 25.28 -11.84
C ASN A 225 14.40 26.19 -10.67
N ARG A 226 15.69 26.47 -10.44
CA ARG A 226 16.18 27.55 -9.57
C ARG A 226 17.72 27.70 -9.64
N TYR A 227 18.13 28.94 -9.36
CA TYR A 227 19.44 29.43 -8.90
C TYR A 227 20.42 29.91 -9.98
N ALA A 228 20.48 31.23 -10.15
CA ALA A 228 21.46 31.96 -10.96
C ALA A 228 22.93 31.83 -10.47
N ASN A 229 23.16 31.06 -9.40
CA ASN A 229 24.44 30.97 -8.69
C ASN A 229 24.91 29.51 -8.49
N THR A 230 24.42 28.56 -9.29
CA THR A 230 24.94 27.20 -9.27
C THR A 230 26.40 27.23 -9.72
N ASP A 231 27.31 26.88 -8.83
CA ASP A 231 28.75 26.82 -9.10
C ASP A 231 29.22 25.37 -9.30
N TYR A 232 28.53 24.44 -8.63
CA TYR A 232 28.92 23.05 -8.59
C TYR A 232 27.70 22.15 -8.43
N VAL A 233 27.78 20.96 -9.03
CA VAL A 233 26.69 19.97 -9.06
C VAL A 233 27.27 18.61 -8.68
N GLU A 234 26.55 17.88 -7.83
CA GLU A 234 26.80 16.48 -7.57
C GLU A 234 25.64 15.62 -8.05
N VAL A 235 25.97 14.44 -8.55
CA VAL A 235 25.01 13.41 -8.94
C VAL A 235 25.17 12.22 -8.01
N GLU A 236 24.08 11.85 -7.36
CA GLU A 236 23.99 10.67 -6.51
C GLU A 236 22.93 9.72 -7.04
N PHE A 237 23.10 8.43 -6.75
CA PHE A 237 22.07 7.42 -6.98
C PHE A 237 21.66 6.84 -5.65
N GLN A 238 20.37 6.68 -5.45
CA GLN A 238 19.83 6.20 -4.18
C GLN A 238 18.65 5.25 -4.41
N THR A 239 18.37 4.45 -3.40
CA THR A 239 17.08 3.74 -3.31
C THR A 239 15.95 4.72 -2.96
N GLN A 240 14.69 4.36 -3.22
CA GLN A 240 13.51 5.13 -2.78
C GLN A 240 13.51 5.52 -1.28
N ASN A 241 14.20 4.76 -0.43
CA ASN A 241 14.29 5.05 1.00
C ASN A 241 15.50 5.95 1.36
N GLY A 242 16.17 6.53 0.35
CA GLY A 242 17.28 7.48 0.51
C GLY A 242 18.64 6.83 0.78
N LEU A 243 18.75 5.50 0.70
CA LEU A 243 20.05 4.83 0.86
C LEU A 243 20.89 5.05 -0.40
N VAL A 244 22.00 5.78 -0.25
CA VAL A 244 22.93 6.12 -1.33
C VAL A 244 23.66 4.87 -1.80
N ILE A 245 23.75 4.72 -3.12
CA ILE A 245 24.44 3.63 -3.80
C ILE A 245 25.84 4.09 -4.16
N PRO A 246 26.89 3.36 -3.75
CA PRO A 246 28.26 3.68 -4.12
C PRO A 246 28.47 3.66 -5.64
N LEU A 247 29.12 4.70 -6.14
CA LEU A 247 29.60 4.79 -7.51
C LEU A 247 31.02 4.19 -7.61
N LYS A 248 31.30 3.46 -8.68
CA LYS A 248 32.62 2.92 -9.01
C LYS A 248 33.11 3.38 -10.39
#